data_AF-A0A8J9S4P7-F1
#
_entry.id   AF-A0A8J9S4P7-F1
#
_cell.length_a   1.000
_cell.length_b   1.000
_cell.length_c   1.000
_cell.angle_alpha   90.00
_cell.angle_beta   90.00
_cell.angle_gamma   90.00
#
_symmetry.space_group_name_H-M   'P 1'
#
loop_
_entity.id
_entity.type
_entity.pdbx_description
1 polymer ?
#
loop_
_entity_poly.entity_id
_entity_poly.type
_entity_poly.pdbx_seq_one_letter_code
_entity_poly.pdbx_strand_id
1 'polypeptide(L)'
;GETPPYVFWTPPLPNTPTSLALVGDLGQTENSTRTMGHIWRSTHQNSRYLSGKLPPVSQLLIAGDMSYADSDPYRWTSWMELMEPLTRSLPLHVAAGNHEIECNTDSNDIF
;
A
#
# COMPACT_ATOMS: atom_id res chain seq x y z
N GLY A 1 -0.61 -9.20 -24.63
CA GLY A 1 -1.23 -7.93 -24.23
C GLY A 1 -0.16 -7.12 -23.55
N GLU A 2 0.06 -5.88 -23.96
CA GLU A 2 1.09 -5.03 -23.37
C GLU A 2 0.50 -4.28 -22.17
N THR A 3 1.26 -4.24 -21.08
CA THR A 3 0.93 -3.42 -19.91
C THR A 3 1.04 -1.94 -20.30
N PRO A 4 0.08 -1.08 -19.92
CA PRO A 4 0.18 0.34 -20.22
C PRO A 4 1.38 0.98 -19.50
N PRO A 5 1.90 2.11 -20.01
CA PRO A 5 2.95 2.84 -19.32
C PRO A 5 2.43 3.42 -17.99
N TYR A 6 3.19 3.22 -16.92
CA TYR A 6 2.93 3.78 -15.59
C TYR A 6 4.00 4.82 -15.22
N VAL A 7 3.66 5.72 -14.29
CA VAL A 7 4.54 6.80 -13.82
C VAL A 7 4.47 6.88 -12.31
N PHE A 8 5.62 7.01 -11.66
CA PHE A 8 5.76 7.29 -10.23
C PHE A 8 6.86 8.33 -10.01
N TRP A 9 6.89 8.93 -8.82
CA TRP A 9 7.92 9.90 -8.42
C TRP A 9 8.89 9.27 -7.43
N THR A 10 10.18 9.51 -7.63
CA THR A 10 11.21 9.11 -6.67
C THR A 10 11.08 9.89 -5.36
N PRO A 11 11.57 9.34 -4.23
CA PRO A 11 11.63 10.05 -2.95
C PRO A 11 12.23 11.47 -3.08
N PRO A 12 11.78 12.45 -2.27
CA PRO A 12 12.43 13.75 -2.18
C PRO A 12 13.90 13.66 -1.77
N LEU A 13 14.69 14.69 -2.10
CA LEU A 13 16.08 14.78 -1.66
C LEU A 13 16.19 14.77 -0.14
N PRO A 14 17.30 14.27 0.44
CA PRO A 14 17.57 14.36 1.86
C PRO A 14 17.38 15.78 2.40
N ASN A 15 16.85 15.91 3.62
CA ASN A 15 16.51 17.18 4.27
C ASN A 15 15.38 17.99 3.58
N THR A 16 14.62 17.39 2.68
CA THR A 16 13.39 17.99 2.12
C THR A 16 12.16 17.49 2.91
N PRO A 17 11.17 18.34 3.22
CA PRO A 17 9.92 17.89 3.82
C PRO A 17 9.27 16.77 3.00
N THR A 18 8.84 15.70 3.66
CA THR A 18 8.14 14.58 3.02
C THR A 18 6.87 14.23 3.79
N SER A 19 5.95 13.56 3.09
CA SER A 19 4.73 13.01 3.67
C SER A 19 4.62 11.55 3.27
N LEU A 20 4.33 10.69 4.24
CA LEU A 20 4.19 9.25 4.10
C LEU A 20 2.80 8.83 4.61
N ALA A 21 2.13 7.97 3.84
CA ALA A 21 0.99 7.24 4.35
C ALA A 21 1.48 6.01 5.11
N LEU A 22 1.03 5.85 6.35
CA LEU A 22 1.29 4.69 7.19
C LEU A 22 -0.05 4.03 7.52
N VAL A 23 -0.16 2.74 7.20
CA VAL A 23 -1.29 1.88 7.58
C VAL A 23 -0.75 0.54 8.08
N GLY A 24 -1.58 -0.23 8.77
CA GLY A 24 -1.38 -1.65 9.07
C GLY A 24 -2.72 -2.35 8.94
N ASP A 25 -2.74 -3.68 8.96
CA ASP A 25 -3.98 -4.46 9.09
C ASP A 25 -4.98 -4.13 7.97
N LEU A 26 -4.48 -3.95 6.74
CA LEU A 26 -5.27 -3.32 5.69
C LEU A 26 -6.39 -4.25 5.20
N GLY A 27 -6.07 -5.51 4.95
CA GLY A 27 -7.00 -6.49 4.40
C GLY A 27 -7.63 -6.08 3.08
N GLN A 28 -8.79 -6.67 2.77
CA GLN A 28 -9.48 -6.53 1.48
C GLN A 28 -11.00 -6.41 1.65
N THR A 29 -11.43 -5.39 2.40
CA THR A 29 -12.83 -5.10 2.72
C THR A 29 -13.28 -3.76 2.13
N GLU A 30 -14.56 -3.42 2.26
CA GLU A 30 -15.05 -2.09 1.90
C GLU A 30 -14.33 -0.98 2.69
N ASN A 31 -13.98 -1.23 3.96
CA ASN A 31 -13.22 -0.28 4.77
C ASN A 31 -11.78 -0.13 4.26
N SER A 32 -11.17 -1.21 3.77
CA SER A 32 -9.86 -1.17 3.11
C SER A 32 -9.89 -0.24 1.90
N THR A 33 -10.92 -0.38 1.05
CA THR A 33 -11.14 0.51 -0.11
C THR A 33 -11.32 1.98 0.31
N ARG A 34 -12.03 2.25 1.42
CA ARG A 34 -12.17 3.61 1.96
C ARG A 34 -10.83 4.18 2.42
N THR A 35 -10.03 3.40 3.17
CA THR A 35 -8.68 3.76 3.60
C THR A 35 -7.80 4.08 2.40
N MET A 36 -7.81 3.23 1.37
CA MET A 36 -7.09 3.47 0.13
C MET A 36 -7.56 4.73 -0.59
N GLY A 37 -8.86 5.02 -0.58
CA GLY A 37 -9.42 6.26 -1.11
C GLY A 37 -8.90 7.51 -0.38
N HIS A 38 -8.68 7.43 0.94
CA HIS A 38 -8.03 8.51 1.69
C HIS A 38 -6.56 8.69 1.27
N ILE A 39 -5.79 7.60 1.11
CA ILE A 39 -4.39 7.64 0.65
C ILE A 39 -4.31 8.22 -0.77
N TRP A 40 -5.15 7.75 -1.68
CA TRP A 40 -5.21 8.23 -3.07
C TRP A 40 -5.46 9.75 -3.12
N ARG A 41 -6.44 10.24 -2.35
CA ARG A 41 -6.71 11.68 -2.25
C ARG A 41 -5.52 12.44 -1.68
N SER A 42 -4.86 11.95 -0.64
CA SER A 42 -3.67 12.60 -0.05
C SER A 42 -2.45 12.59 -0.98
N THR A 43 -2.38 11.64 -1.92
CA THR A 43 -1.34 11.54 -2.95
C THR A 43 -1.58 12.54 -4.09
N HIS A 44 -2.84 12.73 -4.50
CA HIS A 44 -3.23 13.54 -5.66
C HIS A 44 -3.77 14.93 -5.30
N GLN A 45 -3.78 15.28 -4.01
CA GLN A 45 -4.16 16.62 -3.60
C GLN A 45 -3.20 17.63 -4.22
N ASN A 46 -3.77 18.58 -4.96
CA ASN A 46 -3.09 19.81 -5.37
C ASN A 46 -2.81 20.63 -4.10
N SER A 47 -1.83 20.21 -3.31
CA SER A 47 -1.28 20.99 -2.22
C SER A 47 -0.53 22.14 -2.88
N ARG A 48 -1.26 23.21 -3.18
CA ARG A 48 -0.65 24.53 -3.30
C ARG A 48 0.18 24.67 -2.03
N TYR A 49 1.49 24.75 -2.19
CA TYR A 49 2.54 25.05 -1.20
C TYR A 49 2.33 26.43 -0.53
N LEU A 50 1.09 26.78 -0.22
CA LEU A 50 0.72 27.97 0.51
C LEU A 50 0.91 27.65 1.99
N SER A 51 2.10 28.02 2.48
CA SER A 51 2.45 28.30 3.88
C SER A 51 1.65 27.49 4.92
N GLY A 52 2.04 26.23 5.17
CA GLY A 52 1.59 25.45 6.34
C GLY A 52 0.94 24.09 6.06
N LYS A 53 0.74 23.69 4.80
CA LYS A 53 0.27 22.33 4.45
C LYS A 53 1.43 21.39 4.12
N LEU A 54 1.34 20.14 4.59
CA LEU A 54 2.28 19.06 4.24
C LEU A 54 2.33 18.86 2.71
N PRO A 55 3.47 18.38 2.16
CA PRO A 55 3.52 17.95 0.77
C PRO A 55 2.54 16.79 0.53
N PRO A 56 2.13 16.52 -0.73
CA PRO A 56 1.38 15.32 -1.07
C PRO A 56 2.09 14.06 -0.56
N VAL A 57 1.31 13.03 -0.25
CA VAL A 57 1.86 11.73 0.12
C VAL A 57 2.72 11.22 -1.03
N SER A 58 4.00 10.95 -0.72
CA SER A 58 4.99 10.53 -1.71
C SER A 58 5.31 9.04 -1.63
N GLN A 59 4.98 8.39 -0.50
CA GLN A 59 5.23 6.98 -0.26
C GLN A 59 4.16 6.35 0.66
N LEU A 60 3.99 5.04 0.53
CA LEU A 60 3.13 4.21 1.37
C LEU A 60 3.96 3.17 2.13
N LEU A 61 3.70 3.04 3.43
CA LEU A 61 4.21 1.98 4.29
C LEU A 61 3.03 1.19 4.87
N ILE A 62 3.06 -0.13 4.70
CA ILE A 62 2.12 -1.06 5.34
C ILE A 62 2.86 -1.84 6.43
N ALA A 63 2.44 -1.66 7.67
CA ALA A 63 3.03 -2.24 8.87
C ALA A 63 2.44 -3.63 9.16
N GLY A 64 2.57 -4.57 8.23
CA GLY A 64 2.10 -5.94 8.37
C GLY A 64 0.61 -6.14 8.11
N ASP A 65 0.22 -7.41 8.11
CA ASP A 65 -1.14 -7.92 7.98
C ASP A 65 -1.84 -7.35 6.73
N MET A 66 -1.26 -7.71 5.57
CA MET A 66 -1.61 -7.15 4.27
C MET A 66 -2.92 -7.73 3.76
N SER A 67 -2.91 -8.97 3.27
CA SER A 67 -4.04 -9.59 2.57
C SER A 67 -4.97 -10.35 3.52
N TYR A 68 -4.47 -10.68 4.72
CA TYR A 68 -5.02 -11.71 5.59
C TYR A 68 -5.20 -13.04 4.84
N ALA A 69 -4.34 -13.36 3.87
CA ALA A 69 -4.52 -14.53 3.02
C ALA A 69 -4.64 -15.82 3.81
N ASP A 70 -3.92 -15.93 4.93
CA ASP A 70 -4.00 -17.06 5.86
C ASP A 70 -3.87 -18.40 5.12
N SER A 71 -2.89 -18.48 4.21
CA SER A 71 -2.59 -19.63 3.35
C SER A 71 -3.58 -19.89 2.21
N ASP A 72 -4.50 -18.96 1.91
CA ASP A 72 -5.28 -18.95 0.67
C ASP A 72 -4.61 -18.03 -0.39
N PRO A 73 -3.92 -18.60 -1.41
CA PRO A 73 -3.17 -17.80 -2.39
C PRO A 73 -4.06 -16.92 -3.27
N TYR A 74 -5.35 -17.22 -3.41
CA TYR A 74 -6.26 -16.38 -4.19
C TYR A 74 -6.49 -15.02 -3.52
N ARG A 75 -6.35 -14.96 -2.19
CA ARG A 75 -6.48 -13.71 -1.43
C ARG A 75 -5.32 -12.76 -1.67
N TRP A 76 -4.12 -13.26 -1.92
CA TRP A 76 -3.01 -12.41 -2.41
C TRP A 76 -3.31 -11.81 -3.76
N THR A 77 -3.86 -12.60 -4.69
CA THR A 77 -4.24 -12.10 -6.01
C THR A 77 -5.30 -11.00 -5.89
N SER A 78 -6.38 -11.23 -5.15
CA SER A 78 -7.43 -10.22 -4.97
C SER A 78 -6.93 -8.97 -4.26
N TRP A 79 -6.01 -9.12 -3.30
CA TRP A 79 -5.42 -7.98 -2.61
C TRP A 79 -4.50 -7.16 -3.53
N MET A 80 -3.70 -7.80 -4.38
CA MET A 80 -2.85 -7.11 -5.35
C MET A 80 -3.67 -6.37 -6.41
N GLU A 81 -4.77 -6.97 -6.88
CA GLU A 81 -5.74 -6.32 -7.77
C GLU A 81 -6.41 -5.10 -7.11
N LEU A 82 -6.80 -5.24 -5.84
CA LEU A 82 -7.34 -4.14 -5.05
C LEU A 82 -6.32 -2.99 -4.95
N MET A 83 -5.05 -3.30 -4.66
CA MET A 83 -3.95 -2.36 -4.42
C MET A 83 -3.37 -1.69 -5.67
N GLU A 84 -3.57 -2.26 -6.87
CA GLU A 84 -3.04 -1.76 -8.15
C GLU A 84 -3.20 -0.25 -8.34
N PRO A 85 -4.35 0.38 -8.05
CA PRO A 85 -4.53 1.80 -8.27
C PRO A 85 -3.57 2.66 -7.46
N LEU A 86 -3.15 2.23 -6.26
CA LEU A 86 -2.13 2.92 -5.47
C LEU A 86 -0.72 2.54 -5.92
N THR A 87 -0.43 1.25 -6.02
CA THR A 87 0.94 0.72 -6.21
C THR A 87 1.50 1.04 -7.59
N ARG A 88 0.65 1.30 -8.59
CA ARG A 88 1.09 1.75 -9.92
C ARG A 88 1.74 3.14 -9.96
N SER A 89 1.53 3.98 -8.93
CA SER A 89 2.02 5.37 -8.90
C SER A 89 2.66 5.80 -7.58
N LEU A 90 2.48 5.03 -6.52
CA LEU A 90 2.95 5.33 -5.18
C LEU A 90 3.90 4.24 -4.70
N PRO A 91 5.20 4.53 -4.51
CA PRO A 91 6.15 3.55 -3.97
C PRO A 91 5.65 2.95 -2.65
N LEU A 92 5.57 1.63 -2.61
CA LEU A 92 5.07 0.82 -1.49
C LEU A 92 6.24 0.14 -0.77
N HIS A 93 6.24 0.24 0.55
CA HIS A 93 7.09 -0.51 1.46
C HIS A 93 6.21 -1.32 2.40
N VAL A 94 6.65 -2.53 2.77
CA VAL A 94 5.89 -3.42 3.64
C VAL A 94 6.80 -3.98 4.74
N ALA A 95 6.24 -4.14 5.92
CA ALA A 95 6.74 -5.05 6.94
C ALA A 95 5.85 -6.31 6.97
N ALA A 96 6.38 -7.44 7.43
CA ALA A 96 5.58 -8.63 7.69
C ALA A 96 4.93 -8.55 9.07
N GLY A 97 3.65 -8.87 9.15
CA GLY A 97 2.89 -9.10 10.37
C GLY A 97 2.72 -10.59 10.67
N ASN A 98 1.86 -10.93 11.62
CA ASN A 98 1.61 -12.33 11.96
C ASN A 98 0.73 -13.04 10.92
N HIS A 99 -0.11 -12.32 10.17
CA HIS A 99 -0.90 -12.91 9.08
C HIS A 99 -0.09 -13.19 7.80
N GLU A 100 1.18 -12.77 7.76
CA GLU A 100 2.13 -13.22 6.74
C GLU A 100 2.87 -14.51 7.13
N ILE A 101 2.70 -15.01 8.36
CA ILE A 101 3.14 -16.36 8.73
C ILE A 101 2.09 -17.33 8.17
N GLU A 102 2.42 -17.94 7.04
CA GLU A 102 1.53 -18.87 6.36
C GLU A 102 1.99 -20.31 6.54
N CYS A 103 1.02 -21.21 6.60
CA CYS A 103 1.25 -22.61 6.87
C CYS A 103 0.73 -23.46 5.71
N ASN A 104 1.35 -24.61 5.50
CA ASN A 104 0.80 -25.60 4.59
C ASN A 104 -0.53 -26.11 5.17
N THR A 105 -1.59 -26.03 4.37
CA THR A 105 -2.95 -26.37 4.83
C THR A 105 -3.11 -27.84 5.19
N ASP A 106 -2.21 -28.71 4.71
CA ASP A 106 -2.24 -30.15 4.97
C ASP A 106 -1.34 -30.57 6.14
N SER A 107 -0.14 -29.97 6.25
CA SER A 107 0.89 -30.33 7.23
C SER A 107 0.99 -29.38 8.42
N ASN A 108 0.42 -28.17 8.32
CA ASN A 108 0.58 -27.04 9.26
C ASN A 108 2.03 -26.56 9.44
N ASP A 109 2.93 -26.97 8.56
CA ASP A 109 4.31 -26.49 8.55
C ASP A 109 4.34 -25.04 8.01
N ILE A 110 5.03 -24.15 8.74
CA ILE A 110 5.29 -22.77 8.29
C ILE A 110 6.28 -22.82 7.14
N PHE A 111 6.04 -22.02 6.10
CA PHE A 111 6.97 -21.84 4.97
C PHE A 111 7.50 -20.42 4.85
#